data_AF-A0AAD6P9S1-F1
#
_entry.id   AF-A0AAD6P9S1-F1
#
_cell.length_a   1.000
_cell.length_b   1.000
_cell.length_c   1.000
_cell.angle_alpha   90.00
_cell.angle_beta   90.00
_cell.angle_gamma   90.00
#
_symmetry.space_group_name_H-M   'P 1'
#
loop_
_entity.id
_entity.type
_entity.pdbx_description
1 polymer ?
#
loop_
_entity_poly.entity_id
_entity_poly.type
_entity_poly.pdbx_seq_one_letter_code
_entity_poly.pdbx_strand_id
1 'polypeptide(L)'
;MPTASTSQILGNNECFEPYTSNIYSRRVLSGEFVVVNKHLLHDLTEMGLWSPALKNKIIYEDGSVQKIPEISDDLKFIYKTVWEIKQKTLVDMAVDRGCFIDQSQSLNIHMDQPNFGKLTSLHFYAWSKGLKTGMYYLRSQAAADAIKFTVDTSVFKEKVPELDAADDDDTKMAQMVCSLTNREECMACGS
;
A
#
# COMPACT_ATOMS: atom_id res chain seq x y z
N MET A 1 14.70 -1.14 -19.55
CA MET A 1 13.97 0.14 -19.74
C MET A 1 12.54 0.00 -19.22
N PRO A 2 11.80 1.09 -18.98
CA PRO A 2 10.36 1.02 -18.72
C PRO A 2 9.65 0.45 -19.95
N THR A 3 8.63 -0.38 -19.73
CA THR A 3 7.91 -1.09 -20.81
C THR A 3 6.41 -0.80 -20.81
N ALA A 4 5.97 0.34 -20.24
CA ALA A 4 4.55 0.68 -20.07
C ALA A 4 3.66 0.31 -21.28
N SER A 5 3.94 0.87 -22.46
CA SER A 5 3.12 0.61 -23.65
C SER A 5 3.21 -0.83 -24.16
N THR A 6 4.41 -1.42 -24.20
CA THR A 6 4.62 -2.77 -24.75
C THR A 6 4.12 -3.87 -23.80
N SER A 7 4.37 -3.73 -22.50
CA SER A 7 3.78 -4.58 -21.46
C SER A 7 2.26 -4.51 -21.50
N GLN A 8 1.68 -3.33 -21.70
CA GLN A 8 0.24 -3.18 -21.83
C GLN A 8 -0.33 -3.87 -23.07
N ILE A 9 0.34 -3.77 -24.23
CA ILE A 9 -0.06 -4.47 -25.46
C ILE A 9 -0.01 -5.99 -25.26
N LEU A 10 1.01 -6.49 -24.56
CA LEU A 10 1.19 -7.91 -24.28
C LEU A 10 0.41 -8.43 -23.06
N GLY A 11 -0.26 -7.55 -22.31
CA GLY A 11 -0.97 -7.90 -21.08
C GLY A 11 -0.06 -8.37 -19.95
N ASN A 12 1.17 -7.87 -19.87
CA ASN A 12 2.15 -8.16 -18.82
C ASN A 12 2.27 -7.00 -17.83
N ASN A 13 2.87 -7.27 -16.67
CA ASN A 13 3.28 -6.18 -15.77
C ASN A 13 4.44 -5.37 -16.38
N GLU A 14 4.66 -4.17 -15.86
CA GLU A 14 5.75 -3.31 -16.32
C GLU A 14 7.12 -3.83 -15.84
N CYS A 15 8.01 -4.07 -16.81
CA CYS A 15 9.42 -4.38 -16.58
C CYS A 15 9.64 -5.46 -15.49
N PHE A 16 10.57 -5.21 -14.58
CA PHE A 16 10.88 -6.03 -13.41
C PHE A 16 10.17 -5.52 -12.13
N GLU A 17 9.12 -4.72 -12.28
CA GLU A 17 8.44 -4.12 -11.13
C GLU A 17 7.46 -5.11 -10.50
N PRO A 18 7.25 -5.06 -9.17
CA PRO A 18 6.10 -5.70 -8.54
C PRO A 18 4.79 -5.08 -9.02
N TYR A 19 3.67 -5.79 -8.80
CA TYR A 19 2.35 -5.22 -9.07
C TYR A 19 2.10 -4.02 -8.14
N THR A 20 1.75 -2.87 -8.70
CA THR A 20 1.42 -1.67 -7.93
C THR A 20 0.09 -1.81 -7.19
N SER A 21 -0.85 -2.54 -7.79
CA SER A 21 -2.14 -2.91 -7.20
C SER A 21 -2.67 -4.18 -7.88
N ASN A 22 -3.42 -5.00 -7.14
CA ASN A 22 -4.11 -6.15 -7.74
C ASN A 22 -5.41 -5.75 -8.46
N ILE A 23 -5.87 -4.51 -8.31
CA ILE A 23 -7.01 -3.99 -9.05
C ILE A 23 -6.77 -2.55 -9.49
N TYR A 24 -6.87 -2.28 -10.79
CA TYR A 24 -6.61 -0.95 -11.33
C TYR A 24 -7.69 -0.53 -12.30
N SER A 25 -7.94 0.78 -12.35
CA SER A 25 -8.88 1.36 -13.28
C SER A 25 -8.20 1.69 -14.60
N ARG A 26 -8.82 1.29 -15.71
CA ARG A 26 -8.38 1.57 -17.07
C ARG A 26 -9.43 2.41 -17.78
N ARG A 27 -9.04 3.62 -18.18
CA ARG A 27 -9.84 4.48 -19.04
C ARG A 27 -9.61 4.14 -20.51
N VAL A 28 -10.69 3.92 -21.25
CA VAL A 28 -10.73 3.77 -22.71
C VAL A 28 -11.79 4.71 -23.28
N LEU A 29 -11.83 4.90 -24.59
CA LEU A 29 -12.81 5.79 -25.25
C LEU A 29 -14.27 5.42 -24.91
N SER A 30 -14.54 4.15 -24.64
CA SER A 30 -15.85 3.61 -24.31
C SER A 30 -16.21 3.69 -22.82
N GLY A 31 -15.33 4.20 -21.95
CA GLY A 31 -15.59 4.33 -20.51
C GLY A 31 -14.42 3.93 -19.61
N GLU A 32 -14.69 3.83 -18.33
CA GLU A 32 -13.73 3.43 -17.29
C GLU A 32 -14.02 1.99 -16.84
N PHE A 33 -13.03 1.11 -16.96
CA PHE A 33 -13.16 -0.31 -16.66
C PHE A 33 -12.20 -0.72 -15.55
N VAL A 34 -12.72 -1.46 -14.56
CA VAL A 34 -11.91 -2.04 -13.50
C VAL A 34 -11.26 -3.34 -13.99
N VAL A 35 -9.94 -3.39 -13.99
CA VAL A 35 -9.14 -4.54 -14.39
C VAL A 35 -8.51 -5.16 -13.15
N VAL A 36 -8.69 -6.47 -12.98
CA VAL A 36 -8.11 -7.27 -11.88
C VAL A 36 -6.84 -7.93 -12.38
N ASN A 37 -5.86 -8.14 -11.50
CA ASN A 37 -4.71 -8.98 -11.78
C ASN A 37 -5.19 -10.37 -12.24
N LYS A 38 -4.87 -10.72 -13.49
CA LYS A 38 -5.33 -11.95 -14.15
C LYS A 38 -4.92 -13.21 -13.39
N HIS A 39 -3.78 -13.19 -12.71
CA HIS A 39 -3.27 -14.31 -11.92
C HIS A 39 -4.08 -14.49 -10.64
N LEU A 40 -4.29 -13.40 -9.88
CA LEU A 40 -5.12 -13.42 -8.68
C LEU A 40 -6.55 -13.86 -9.00
N LEU A 41 -7.13 -13.34 -10.08
CA LEU A 41 -8.47 -13.71 -10.51
C LEU A 41 -8.59 -15.21 -10.81
N HIS A 42 -7.59 -15.76 -11.51
CA HIS A 42 -7.52 -17.19 -11.83
C HIS A 42 -7.51 -18.02 -10.55
N ASP A 43 -6.57 -17.75 -9.64
CA ASP A 43 -6.40 -18.54 -8.41
C ASP A 43 -7.64 -18.44 -7.50
N LEU A 44 -8.23 -17.25 -7.35
CA LEU A 44 -9.46 -17.08 -6.57
C LEU A 44 -10.66 -17.79 -7.20
N THR A 45 -10.70 -17.90 -8.53
CA THR A 45 -11.77 -18.60 -9.25
C THR A 45 -11.61 -20.12 -9.09
N GLU A 46 -10.38 -20.64 -9.21
CA GLU A 46 -10.09 -22.07 -9.01
C GLU A 46 -10.41 -22.52 -7.58
N MET A 47 -10.19 -21.66 -6.59
CA MET A 47 -10.53 -21.93 -5.19
C MET A 47 -12.02 -21.71 -4.87
N GLY A 48 -12.82 -21.24 -5.83
CA GLY A 48 -14.25 -20.94 -5.62
C GLY A 48 -14.51 -19.76 -4.68
N LEU A 49 -13.51 -18.91 -4.44
CA LEU A 49 -13.59 -17.73 -3.56
C LEU A 49 -14.04 -16.48 -4.31
N TRP A 50 -13.87 -16.43 -5.64
CA TRP A 50 -14.18 -15.25 -6.43
C TRP A 50 -15.68 -14.92 -6.40
N SER A 51 -16.00 -13.77 -5.83
CA SER A 51 -17.36 -13.24 -5.76
C SER A 51 -17.39 -11.72 -5.98
N PRO A 52 -18.53 -11.14 -6.40
CA PRO A 52 -18.68 -9.69 -6.48
C PRO A 52 -18.40 -8.98 -5.14
N ALA A 53 -18.75 -9.63 -4.02
CA ALA A 53 -18.46 -9.11 -2.69
C ALA A 53 -16.96 -9.06 -2.41
N LEU A 54 -16.21 -10.12 -2.76
CA LEU A 54 -14.76 -10.17 -2.62
C LEU A 54 -14.07 -9.13 -3.51
N LYS A 55 -14.55 -8.94 -4.75
CA LYS A 55 -14.07 -7.88 -5.64
C LYS A 55 -14.21 -6.50 -4.97
N ASN A 56 -15.36 -6.22 -4.37
CA ASN A 56 -15.61 -4.95 -3.68
C ASN A 56 -14.73 -4.78 -2.44
N LYS A 57 -14.42 -5.86 -1.71
CA LYS A 57 -13.42 -5.84 -0.61
C LYS A 57 -12.04 -5.45 -1.11
N ILE A 58 -11.59 -6.04 -2.23
CA ILE A 58 -10.29 -5.72 -2.82
C ILE A 58 -10.24 -4.26 -3.27
N ILE A 59 -11.32 -3.72 -3.85
CA ILE A 59 -11.42 -2.28 -4.18
C ILE A 59 -11.36 -1.42 -2.91
N TYR A 60 -12.08 -1.85 -1.86
CA TYR A 60 -12.09 -1.17 -0.57
C TYR A 60 -10.71 -1.15 0.11
N GLU A 61 -9.81 -2.07 -0.24
CA GLU A 61 -8.41 -2.10 0.25
C GLU A 61 -7.38 -1.64 -0.80
N ASP A 62 -7.79 -0.87 -1.82
CA ASP A 62 -6.93 -0.30 -2.87
C ASP A 62 -6.13 -1.35 -3.67
N GLY A 63 -6.70 -2.55 -3.78
CA GLY A 63 -6.11 -3.70 -4.43
C GLY A 63 -5.10 -4.47 -3.58
N SER A 64 -5.00 -4.18 -2.29
CA SER A 64 -4.38 -5.07 -1.33
C SER A 64 -5.28 -6.26 -1.00
N VAL A 65 -4.67 -7.43 -0.79
CA VAL A 65 -5.35 -8.64 -0.32
C VAL A 65 -5.03 -8.98 1.14
N GLN A 66 -4.14 -8.20 1.79
CA GLN A 66 -3.58 -8.56 3.10
C GLN A 66 -4.64 -8.58 4.21
N LYS A 67 -5.58 -7.63 4.19
CA LYS A 67 -6.63 -7.47 5.22
C LYS A 67 -7.88 -8.31 4.96
N ILE A 68 -7.89 -9.14 3.92
CA ILE A 68 -9.05 -9.95 3.57
C ILE A 68 -8.94 -11.31 4.27
N PRO A 69 -9.84 -11.66 5.20
CA PRO A 69 -9.73 -12.90 5.99
C PRO A 69 -10.00 -14.16 5.16
N GLU A 70 -10.77 -14.05 4.08
CA GLU A 70 -11.13 -15.17 3.20
C GLU A 70 -9.96 -15.71 2.38
N ILE A 71 -8.90 -14.90 2.19
CA ILE A 71 -7.73 -15.26 1.37
C ILE A 71 -6.67 -15.89 2.28
N SER A 72 -6.13 -17.04 1.87
CA SER A 72 -5.07 -17.74 2.61
C SER A 72 -3.78 -16.93 2.68
N ASP A 73 -2.97 -17.18 3.71
CA ASP A 73 -1.71 -16.46 3.91
C ASP A 73 -0.68 -16.72 2.80
N ASP A 74 -0.73 -17.91 2.18
CA ASP A 74 0.11 -18.25 1.02
C ASP A 74 -0.23 -17.35 -0.18
N LEU A 75 -1.53 -17.17 -0.48
CA LEU A 75 -1.96 -16.26 -1.54
C LEU A 75 -1.63 -14.81 -1.21
N LYS A 76 -1.84 -14.40 0.04
CA LYS A 76 -1.45 -13.05 0.49
C LYS A 76 0.04 -12.80 0.32
N PHE A 77 0.87 -13.81 0.53
CA PHE A 77 2.32 -13.70 0.34
C PHE A 77 2.69 -13.48 -1.13
N ILE A 78 2.04 -14.21 -2.04
CA ILE A 78 2.27 -14.13 -3.50
C ILE A 78 1.79 -12.78 -4.04
N TYR A 79 0.59 -12.34 -3.64
CA TYR A 79 -0.09 -11.17 -4.20
C TYR A 79 0.18 -9.87 -3.44
N LYS A 80 1.37 -9.76 -2.84
CA LYS A 80 1.82 -8.51 -2.23
C LYS A 80 1.94 -7.41 -3.27
N THR A 81 1.41 -6.24 -2.93
CA THR A 81 1.61 -5.03 -3.74
C THR A 81 2.99 -4.45 -3.49
N VAL A 82 3.44 -3.57 -4.38
CA VAL A 82 4.74 -2.88 -4.24
C VAL A 82 4.86 -2.08 -2.93
N TRP A 83 3.73 -1.62 -2.39
CA TRP A 83 3.64 -0.87 -1.14
C TRP A 83 3.87 -1.74 0.10
N GLU A 84 3.61 -3.04 -0.02
CA GLU A 84 3.77 -4.04 1.03
C GLU A 84 5.17 -4.69 1.02
N ILE A 85 5.93 -4.49 -0.07
CA ILE A 85 7.27 -5.02 -0.24
C ILE A 85 8.31 -4.02 0.30
N LYS A 86 9.24 -4.53 1.12
CA LYS A 86 10.37 -3.75 1.62
C LYS A 86 11.22 -3.26 0.45
N GLN A 87 11.36 -1.94 0.30
CA GLN A 87 12.13 -1.36 -0.81
C GLN A 87 13.61 -1.78 -0.82
N LYS A 88 14.18 -2.06 0.36
CA LYS A 88 15.53 -2.63 0.46
C LYS A 88 15.66 -3.95 -0.31
N THR A 89 14.64 -4.82 -0.22
CA THR A 89 14.61 -6.10 -0.97
C THR A 89 14.62 -5.87 -2.47
N LEU A 90 13.90 -4.85 -2.97
CA LEU A 90 13.92 -4.49 -4.39
C LEU A 90 15.29 -3.98 -4.83
N VAL A 91 15.97 -3.21 -3.98
CA VAL A 91 17.35 -2.76 -4.22
C VAL A 91 18.31 -3.95 -4.25
N ASP A 92 18.20 -4.88 -3.30
CA ASP A 92 19.04 -6.09 -3.27
C ASP A 92 18.85 -6.93 -4.55
N MET A 93 17.61 -7.19 -4.95
CA MET A 93 17.31 -7.88 -6.22
C MET A 93 17.80 -7.11 -7.46
N ALA A 94 17.83 -5.77 -7.40
CA ALA A 94 18.38 -4.94 -8.46
C ALA A 94 19.91 -5.06 -8.54
N VAL A 95 20.59 -5.18 -7.41
CA VAL A 95 22.04 -5.40 -7.33
C VAL A 95 22.37 -6.78 -7.89
N ASP A 96 21.64 -7.81 -7.47
CA ASP A 96 21.85 -9.19 -7.89
C ASP A 96 21.77 -9.34 -9.41
N ARG A 97 20.73 -8.79 -10.05
CA ARG A 97 20.65 -8.81 -11.52
C ARG A 97 21.61 -7.82 -12.20
N GLY A 98 22.02 -6.77 -11.49
CA GLY A 98 22.89 -5.71 -12.00
C GLY A 98 24.26 -6.21 -12.45
N CYS A 99 24.76 -7.30 -11.87
CA CYS A 99 26.04 -7.90 -12.29
C CYS A 99 26.01 -8.51 -13.71
N PHE A 100 24.81 -8.76 -14.26
CA PHE A 100 24.61 -9.28 -15.61
C PHE A 100 24.11 -8.21 -16.60
N ILE A 101 24.08 -6.93 -16.20
CA ILE A 101 23.62 -5.81 -17.03
C ILE A 101 24.82 -4.91 -17.39
N ASP A 102 25.12 -4.84 -18.68
CA ASP A 102 26.21 -4.03 -19.25
C ASP A 102 26.00 -2.52 -19.03
N GLN A 103 24.76 -2.04 -19.17
CA GLN A 103 24.34 -0.66 -18.92
C GLN A 103 23.72 -0.51 -17.52
N SER A 104 22.47 -0.05 -17.42
CA SER A 104 21.77 0.15 -16.16
C SER A 104 20.28 -0.23 -16.29
N GLN A 105 19.49 0.11 -15.28
CA GLN A 105 18.10 -0.28 -15.14
C GLN A 105 17.25 0.84 -14.55
N SER A 106 16.00 0.93 -14.99
CA SER A 106 15.05 1.97 -14.57
C SER A 106 14.34 1.53 -13.28
N LEU A 107 15.02 1.65 -12.14
CA LEU A 107 14.50 1.20 -10.84
C LEU A 107 13.60 2.26 -10.20
N ASN A 108 12.28 2.04 -10.20
CA ASN A 108 11.35 2.86 -9.42
C ASN A 108 11.33 2.45 -7.94
N ILE A 109 11.22 3.43 -7.06
CA ILE A 109 11.08 3.25 -5.61
C ILE A 109 9.69 3.69 -5.19
N HIS A 110 9.03 2.86 -4.40
CA HIS A 110 7.69 3.11 -3.88
C HIS A 110 7.75 3.29 -2.36
N MET A 111 7.38 4.46 -1.88
CA MET A 111 7.41 4.79 -0.47
C MET A 111 6.16 5.57 -0.12
N ASP A 112 5.26 4.94 0.64
CA ASP A 112 3.99 5.53 1.06
C ASP A 112 4.20 6.89 1.76
N GLN A 113 4.91 6.88 2.89
CA GLN A 113 5.29 8.09 3.62
C GLN A 113 6.79 8.36 3.53
N PRO A 114 7.24 9.12 2.50
CA PRO A 114 8.63 9.48 2.34
C PRO A 114 9.05 10.48 3.42
N ASN A 115 10.23 10.26 3.99
CA ASN A 115 10.89 11.21 4.88
C ASN A 115 12.38 11.27 4.55
N PHE A 116 13.05 12.34 4.99
CA PHE A 116 14.47 12.55 4.71
C PHE A 116 15.33 11.35 5.14
N GLY A 117 15.12 10.80 6.34
CA GLY A 117 15.89 9.65 6.83
C GLY A 117 15.75 8.40 5.96
N LYS A 118 14.53 8.06 5.54
CA LYS A 118 14.25 6.90 4.68
C LYS A 118 14.83 7.08 3.28
N LEU A 119 14.70 8.27 2.68
CA LEU A 119 15.25 8.55 1.35
C LEU A 119 16.77 8.58 1.37
N THR A 120 17.37 9.26 2.35
CA THR A 120 18.83 9.30 2.51
C THR A 120 19.38 7.90 2.71
N SER A 121 18.83 7.11 3.64
CA SER A 121 19.31 5.74 3.88
C SER A 121 19.18 4.86 2.63
N LEU A 122 18.08 4.95 1.87
CA LEU A 122 17.90 4.20 0.63
C LEU A 122 18.92 4.60 -0.44
N HIS A 123 19.14 5.90 -0.66
CA HIS A 123 20.10 6.40 -1.65
C HIS A 123 21.53 5.96 -1.32
N PHE A 124 21.95 6.13 -0.07
CA PHE A 124 23.27 5.68 0.38
C PHE A 124 23.41 4.16 0.30
N TYR A 125 22.34 3.42 0.61
CA TYR A 125 22.33 1.97 0.48
C TYR A 125 22.54 1.53 -0.99
N ALA A 126 21.73 2.04 -1.92
CA ALA A 126 21.86 1.75 -3.35
C ALA A 126 23.25 2.12 -3.91
N TRP A 127 23.77 3.29 -3.52
CA TRP A 127 25.11 3.73 -3.90
C TRP A 127 26.21 2.81 -3.35
N SER A 128 26.15 2.46 -2.06
CA SER A 128 27.12 1.58 -1.41
C SER A 128 27.18 0.18 -2.03
N LYS A 129 26.06 -0.27 -2.62
CA LYS A 129 25.96 -1.54 -3.33
C LYS A 129 26.39 -1.48 -4.80
N GLY A 130 26.79 -0.31 -5.30
CA GLY A 130 27.30 -0.13 -6.65
C GLY A 130 26.23 -0.05 -7.75
N LEU A 131 24.97 0.24 -7.40
CA LEU A 131 23.94 0.46 -8.43
C LEU A 131 24.26 1.71 -9.26
N LYS A 132 24.32 1.52 -10.59
CA LYS A 132 24.49 2.63 -11.55
C LYS A 132 23.29 3.59 -11.53
N THR A 133 22.08 3.06 -11.37
CA THR A 133 20.86 3.85 -11.17
C THR A 133 20.24 3.46 -9.84
N GLY A 134 20.40 4.30 -8.82
CA GLY A 134 19.86 4.05 -7.49
C GLY A 134 18.36 4.32 -7.36
N MET A 135 17.81 5.23 -8.19
CA MET A 135 16.39 5.55 -8.25
C MET A 135 16.05 6.21 -9.58
N TYR A 136 14.96 5.80 -10.21
CA TYR A 136 14.40 6.43 -11.41
C TYR A 136 13.28 7.40 -11.03
N TYR A 137 12.11 6.88 -10.62
CA TYR A 137 11.09 7.68 -9.93
C TYR A 137 10.96 7.28 -8.46
N LEU A 138 10.67 8.28 -7.64
CA LEU A 138 10.04 8.09 -6.34
C LEU A 138 8.52 8.16 -6.53
N ARG A 139 7.81 7.12 -6.11
CA ARG A 139 6.35 7.07 -6.06
C ARG A 139 5.91 7.09 -4.60
N SER A 140 5.05 8.04 -4.26
CA SER A 140 4.42 8.12 -2.94
C SER A 140 2.91 8.08 -3.06
N GLN A 141 2.24 7.69 -1.99
CA GLN A 141 0.79 7.80 -1.87
C GLN A 141 0.44 9.02 -1.02
N ALA A 142 -0.79 9.50 -1.17
CA ALA A 142 -1.29 10.56 -0.32
C ALA A 142 -1.50 10.00 1.09
N ALA A 143 -1.23 10.80 2.13
CA ALA A 143 -1.40 10.37 3.52
C ALA A 143 -2.86 10.10 3.91
N ALA A 144 -3.82 10.55 3.12
CA ALA A 144 -5.25 10.32 3.33
C ALA A 144 -5.84 9.57 2.14
N ASP A 145 -6.58 8.51 2.44
CA ASP A 145 -7.30 7.74 1.43
C ASP A 145 -8.46 8.57 0.87
N ALA A 146 -8.65 8.48 -0.45
CA ALA A 146 -9.81 9.09 -1.08
C ALA A 146 -11.09 8.38 -0.62
N ILE A 147 -12.14 9.15 -0.31
CA ILE A 147 -13.45 8.59 0.05
C ILE A 147 -13.96 7.76 -1.14
N LYS A 148 -14.17 6.46 -0.91
CA LYS A 148 -14.60 5.49 -1.94
C LYS A 148 -16.11 5.54 -2.10
N PHE A 149 -16.60 6.39 -2.99
CA PHE A 149 -18.04 6.57 -3.25
C PHE A 149 -18.71 5.41 -3.99
N THR A 150 -17.93 4.54 -4.64
CA THR A 150 -18.45 3.48 -5.51
C THR A 150 -18.70 2.15 -4.79
N VAL A 151 -18.37 2.06 -3.51
CA VAL A 151 -18.48 0.84 -2.72
C VAL A 151 -19.46 1.09 -1.58
N ASP A 152 -20.51 0.27 -1.49
CA ASP A 152 -21.45 0.30 -0.36
C ASP A 152 -20.73 -0.10 0.93
N THR A 153 -20.28 0.91 1.68
CA THR A 153 -19.56 0.73 2.95
C THR A 153 -20.44 0.20 4.08
N SER A 154 -21.77 0.21 3.90
CA SER A 154 -22.72 -0.40 4.84
C SER A 154 -22.48 -1.89 5.02
N VAL A 155 -22.01 -2.58 3.98
CA VAL A 155 -21.70 -4.02 4.00
C VAL A 155 -20.43 -4.33 4.81
N PHE A 156 -19.56 -3.34 5.02
CA PHE A 156 -18.32 -3.48 5.80
C PHE A 156 -18.45 -2.91 7.22
N LYS A 157 -19.53 -2.19 7.51
CA LYS A 157 -19.90 -1.74 8.86
C LYS A 157 -20.73 -2.82 9.57
N GLU A 158 -20.18 -4.03 9.72
CA GLU A 158 -20.75 -5.00 10.66
C GLU A 158 -20.03 -4.90 12.01
N LYS A 159 -20.78 -4.39 13.00
CA LYS A 159 -20.59 -4.48 14.46
C LYS A 159 -19.16 -4.24 14.97
N VAL A 160 -18.79 -2.97 15.06
CA VAL A 160 -18.08 -2.55 16.29
C VAL A 160 -19.12 -2.72 17.41
N PRO A 161 -18.93 -3.60 18.41
CA PRO A 161 -19.73 -3.47 19.61
C PRO A 161 -19.45 -2.06 20.11
N GLU A 162 -20.50 -1.24 20.25
CA GLU A 162 -20.42 -0.06 21.10
C GLU A 162 -19.80 -0.55 22.39
N LEU A 163 -18.51 -0.25 22.58
CA LEU A 163 -17.92 -0.27 23.89
C LEU A 163 -18.73 0.78 24.62
N ASP A 164 -19.72 0.32 25.38
CA ASP A 164 -20.34 1.08 26.44
C ASP A 164 -19.20 1.85 27.09
N ALA A 165 -19.23 3.17 26.91
CA ALA A 165 -18.33 4.07 27.57
C ALA A 165 -18.58 3.85 29.06
N ALA A 166 -17.82 2.94 29.67
CA ALA A 166 -17.67 2.88 31.10
C ALA A 166 -17.14 4.28 31.46
N ASP A 167 -18.02 5.06 32.09
CA ASP A 167 -17.74 6.34 32.71
C ASP A 167 -16.60 6.15 33.71
N ASP A 168 -15.37 6.21 33.22
CA ASP A 168 -14.17 6.23 34.04
C ASP A 168 -13.94 7.68 34.46
N ASP A 169 -14.40 8.00 35.67
CA ASP A 169 -14.34 9.33 36.28
C ASP A 169 -12.89 9.88 36.29
N ASP A 170 -11.89 9.00 36.36
CA ASP A 170 -10.47 9.33 36.27
C ASP A 170 -10.06 9.90 34.91
N THR A 171 -10.67 9.46 33.81
CA THR A 171 -10.38 9.97 32.47
C THR A 171 -10.97 11.37 32.26
N LYS A 172 -12.14 11.66 32.86
CA LYS A 172 -12.75 13.01 32.85
C LYS A 172 -11.98 13.97 33.74
N MET A 173 -11.52 13.51 34.91
CA MET A 173 -10.63 14.27 35.79
C MET A 173 -9.32 14.63 35.08
N ALA A 174 -8.68 13.67 34.40
CA ALA A 174 -7.45 13.91 33.65
C ALA A 174 -7.65 14.93 32.50
N GLN A 175 -8.78 14.87 31.80
CA GLN A 175 -9.13 15.86 30.77
C GLN A 175 -9.43 17.25 31.34
N MET A 176 -10.04 17.34 32.54
CA MET A 176 -10.31 18.61 33.21
C MET A 176 -9.01 19.28 33.70
N VAL A 177 -8.08 18.52 34.27
CA VAL A 177 -6.79 19.00 34.79
C VAL A 177 -5.84 19.43 33.66
N CYS A 178 -5.91 18.79 32.48
CA CYS A 178 -5.14 19.18 31.29
C CYS A 178 -5.91 20.11 30.33
N SER A 179 -7.02 20.70 30.74
CA SER A 179 -7.78 21.64 29.90
C SER A 179 -7.10 23.01 29.83
N LEU A 180 -7.14 23.66 28.65
CA LEU A 180 -6.63 25.03 28.44
C LEU A 180 -7.28 26.07 29.36
N THR A 181 -8.46 25.76 29.90
CA THR A 181 -9.24 26.56 30.83
C THR A 181 -8.78 26.45 32.28
N ASN A 182 -8.00 25.42 32.65
CA ASN A 182 -7.54 25.18 34.02
C ASN A 182 -6.00 25.22 34.14
N ARG A 183 -5.41 26.34 33.72
CA ARG A 183 -3.95 26.50 33.58
C ARG A 183 -3.20 26.56 34.92
N GLU A 184 -3.87 26.92 36.02
CA GLU A 184 -3.23 27.11 37.33
C GLU A 184 -3.10 25.82 38.16
N GLU A 185 -3.88 24.77 37.85
CA GLU A 185 -3.82 23.47 38.57
C GLU A 185 -2.94 22.41 37.86
N CYS A 186 -2.47 22.70 36.65
CA CYS A 186 -1.63 21.77 35.88
C CYS A 186 -0.18 21.76 36.38
N MET A 187 0.11 20.89 37.35
CA MET A 187 1.47 20.68 37.89
C MET A 187 2.47 20.09 36.87
N ALA A 188 2.02 19.62 35.70
CA ALA A 188 2.89 19.02 34.67
C ALA A 188 3.54 20.04 33.70
N CYS A 189 3.02 21.26 33.61
CA CYS A 189 3.58 22.35 32.78
C CYS A 189 4.32 23.42 33.61
N GLY A 190 4.77 23.07 34.81
CA GLY A 190 5.56 23.95 35.69
C GLY A 190 7.06 23.66 35.61
N SER A 191 7.71 24.10 34.53
CA SER A 191 9.14 24.47 34.38
C SER A 191 9.36 25.04 32.99
#